data_AF-A0A2J5PPP7-F1
#
_entry.id   AF-A0A2J5PPP7-F1
#
_cell.length_a   1.000
_cell.length_b   1.000
_cell.length_c   1.000
_cell.angle_alpha   90.00
_cell.angle_beta   90.00
_cell.angle_gamma   90.00
#
_symmetry.space_group_name_H-M   'P 1'
#
loop_
_entity.id
_entity.type
_entity.pdbx_description
1 polymer ?
#
loop_
_entity_poly.entity_id
_entity_poly.type
_entity_poly.pdbx_seq_one_letter_code
_entity_poly.pdbx_strand_id
1 'polypeptide(L)'
;GVLSAGINAASPNKELAKEFLENYLMTDQGLDEVNKDKPLGAVALKSFQEKLEKDPRIAATMANAQKGEIMPNIPQMSAFWYAVRTAVINAASGRQTVDAALKDAQARITK
;
A
#
# COMPACT_ATOMS: atom_id res chain seq x y z
N GLY A 1 -0.48 3.66 2.26
CA GLY A 1 0.68 2.74 2.35
C GLY A 1 1.57 2.92 1.14
N VAL A 2 2.68 2.19 1.08
CA VAL A 2 3.67 2.30 0.00
C VAL A 2 3.62 1.04 -0.85
N LEU A 3 3.48 1.18 -2.17
CA LEU A 3 3.64 0.06 -3.10
C LEU A 3 5.13 -0.30 -3.17
N SER A 4 5.45 -1.56 -2.92
CA SER A 4 6.83 -2.04 -2.80
C SER A 4 7.05 -3.28 -3.67
N ALA A 5 8.28 -3.44 -4.16
CA ALA A 5 8.72 -4.64 -4.87
C ALA A 5 9.67 -5.46 -3.97
N GLY A 6 9.34 -6.74 -3.76
CA GLY A 6 10.18 -7.69 -3.02
C GLY A 6 10.78 -8.74 -3.93
N ILE A 7 12.03 -9.14 -3.67
CA ILE A 7 12.69 -10.25 -4.37
C ILE A 7 12.46 -11.53 -3.59
N ASN A 8 11.95 -12.56 -4.26
CA ASN A 8 11.76 -13.87 -3.64
C ASN A 8 13.11 -14.43 -3.15
N ALA A 9 13.20 -14.79 -1.87
CA ALA A 9 14.40 -15.37 -1.25
C ALA A 9 14.86 -16.67 -1.94
N ALA A 10 13.94 -17.42 -2.55
CA ALA A 10 14.24 -18.64 -3.29
C ALA A 10 14.59 -18.40 -4.77
N SER A 11 14.58 -17.16 -5.26
CA SER A 11 14.85 -16.86 -6.67
C SER A 11 16.30 -17.19 -7.04
N PRO A 12 16.56 -17.87 -8.18
CA PRO A 12 17.90 -17.99 -8.74
C PRO A 12 18.37 -16.70 -9.43
N ASN A 13 17.46 -15.74 -9.69
CA ASN A 13 17.70 -14.55 -10.51
C ASN A 13 17.77 -13.25 -9.67
N LYS A 14 18.35 -13.31 -8.46
CA LYS A 14 18.33 -12.16 -7.52
C LYS A 14 19.02 -10.92 -8.10
N GLU A 15 20.18 -11.11 -8.72
CA GLU A 15 20.94 -9.99 -9.32
C GLU A 15 20.21 -9.38 -10.51
N LEU A 16 19.61 -10.21 -11.38
CA LEU A 16 18.80 -9.72 -12.51
C LEU A 16 17.57 -8.94 -12.01
N ALA A 17 16.91 -9.42 -10.95
CA ALA A 17 15.77 -8.72 -10.36
C ALA A 17 16.20 -7.37 -9.75
N LYS A 18 17.36 -7.33 -9.09
CA LYS A 18 17.94 -6.09 -8.56
C LYS A 18 18.26 -5.11 -9.68
N GLU A 19 18.92 -5.57 -10.74
CA GLU A 19 19.25 -4.75 -11.91
C GLU A 19 17.98 -4.17 -12.55
N PHE A 20 16.95 -4.99 -12.75
CA PHE A 20 15.67 -4.52 -13.28
C PHE A 20 15.04 -3.46 -12.38
N LEU A 21 14.97 -3.69 -11.07
CA LEU A 21 14.35 -2.75 -10.13
C LEU A 21 15.11 -1.43 -10.06
N GLU A 22 16.44 -1.48 -9.94
CA GLU A 22 17.26 -0.29 -9.71
C GLU A 22 17.52 0.51 -10.99
N ASN A 23 17.80 -0.16 -12.12
CA ASN A 23 18.28 0.49 -13.33
C ASN A 23 17.24 0.62 -14.45
N TYR A 24 16.09 -0.04 -14.32
CA TYR A 24 15.00 0.06 -15.30
C TYR A 24 13.75 0.65 -14.66
N LEU A 25 13.17 -0.03 -13.66
CA LEU A 25 11.91 0.39 -13.06
C LEU A 25 12.04 1.69 -12.24
N MET A 26 12.99 1.77 -11.32
CA MET A 26 13.19 2.93 -10.43
C MET A 26 13.97 4.08 -11.11
N THR A 27 13.62 4.34 -12.36
CA THR A 27 14.10 5.48 -13.16
C THR A 27 12.91 6.35 -13.56
N ASP A 28 13.18 7.60 -13.96
CA ASP A 28 12.11 8.49 -14.46
C ASP A 28 11.34 7.86 -15.62
N GLN A 29 12.04 7.19 -16.54
CA GLN A 29 11.40 6.53 -17.69
C GLN A 29 10.56 5.34 -17.24
N GLY A 30 11.11 4.44 -16.42
CA GLY A 30 10.40 3.25 -15.98
C GLY A 30 9.14 3.57 -15.19
N LEU A 31 9.20 4.55 -14.29
CA LEU A 31 8.03 4.99 -13.53
C LEU A 31 7.01 5.73 -14.40
N ASP A 32 7.45 6.50 -15.40
CA ASP A 32 6.55 7.18 -16.35
C ASP A 32 5.76 6.19 -17.21
N GLU A 33 6.42 5.13 -17.70
CA GLU A 33 5.76 4.07 -18.47
C GLU A 33 4.65 3.38 -17.65
N VAL A 34 4.91 3.04 -16.39
CA VAL A 34 3.90 2.45 -15.50
C VAL A 34 2.80 3.46 -15.17
N ASN A 35 3.18 4.70 -14.85
CA ASN A 35 2.25 5.74 -14.42
C ASN A 35 1.27 6.16 -15.53
N LYS A 36 1.66 6.03 -16.81
CA LYS A 36 0.80 6.29 -17.98
C LYS A 36 -0.29 5.24 -18.14
N ASP A 37 -0.02 3.97 -17.81
CA ASP A 37 -1.06 2.93 -17.81
C ASP A 37 -2.00 3.11 -16.62
N LYS A 38 -1.43 3.15 -15.41
CA LYS A 38 -2.15 3.45 -14.16
C LYS A 38 -1.34 4.36 -13.25
N PRO A 39 -1.91 5.50 -12.80
CA PRO A 39 -1.19 6.39 -11.91
C PRO A 39 -0.69 5.70 -10.64
N LEU A 40 0.60 5.84 -10.36
CA LEU A 40 1.27 5.26 -9.18
C LEU A 40 0.96 6.03 -7.89
N GLY A 41 0.42 7.25 -8.01
CA GLY A 41 0.28 8.19 -6.91
C GLY A 41 1.59 8.97 -6.68
N ALA A 42 1.88 9.31 -5.43
CA ALA A 42 3.14 9.94 -5.05
C ALA A 42 4.26 8.88 -5.04
N VAL A 43 5.25 9.04 -5.91
CA VAL A 43 6.32 8.05 -6.13
C VAL A 43 7.49 8.27 -5.17
N ALA A 44 8.26 7.22 -4.91
CA ALA A 44 9.45 7.28 -4.04
C ALA A 44 10.68 7.89 -4.73
N LEU A 45 10.75 7.88 -6.06
CA LEU A 45 11.87 8.47 -6.80
C LEU A 45 11.73 9.99 -6.86
N LYS A 46 12.62 10.71 -6.18
CA LYS A 46 12.55 12.17 -6.01
C LYS A 46 12.46 12.93 -7.35
N SER A 47 13.31 12.59 -8.32
CA SER A 47 13.35 13.23 -9.64
C SER A 47 12.02 13.13 -10.40
N PHE A 48 11.35 11.99 -10.30
CA PHE A 48 10.04 11.80 -10.93
C PHE A 48 8.91 12.42 -10.09
N GLN A 49 9.00 12.36 -8.77
CA GLN A 49 8.05 13.01 -7.86
C GLN A 49 7.98 14.53 -8.08
N GLU A 50 9.12 15.21 -8.25
CA GLU A 50 9.15 16.66 -8.56
C GLU A 50 8.35 17.04 -9.82
N LYS A 51 8.25 16.11 -10.79
CA LYS A 51 7.43 16.28 -11.99
C LYS A 51 5.95 16.07 -11.67
N LEU A 52 5.63 15.04 -10.89
CA LEU A 52 4.26 14.66 -10.53
C LEU A 52 3.59 15.63 -9.54
N GLU A 53 4.34 16.30 -8.67
CA GLU A 53 3.78 17.22 -7.66
C GLU A 53 3.09 18.45 -8.26
N LYS A 54 3.32 18.73 -9.55
CA LYS A 54 2.60 19.76 -10.31
C LYS A 54 1.14 19.37 -10.57
N ASP A 55 0.80 18.09 -10.45
CA ASP A 55 -0.56 17.59 -10.60
C ASP A 55 -1.36 17.81 -9.29
N PRO A 56 -2.48 18.56 -9.32
CA PRO A 56 -3.30 18.80 -8.13
C PRO A 56 -3.84 17.51 -7.49
N ARG A 57 -3.98 16.42 -8.25
CA ARG A 57 -4.41 15.11 -7.73
C ARG A 57 -3.36 14.50 -6.81
N ILE A 58 -2.07 14.72 -7.12
CA ILE A 58 -0.95 14.27 -6.28
C ILE A 58 -0.89 15.10 -5.00
N ALA A 59 -1.07 16.42 -5.11
CA ALA A 59 -1.18 17.29 -3.94
C ALA A 59 -2.32 16.88 -3.00
N ALA A 60 -3.51 16.60 -3.55
CA ALA A 60 -4.65 16.08 -2.78
C ALA A 60 -4.35 14.71 -2.15
N THR A 61 -3.64 13.83 -2.87
CA THR A 61 -3.23 12.51 -2.38
C THR A 61 -2.29 12.64 -1.18
N MET A 62 -1.28 13.52 -1.26
CA MET A 62 -0.34 13.78 -0.18
C MET A 62 -1.00 14.46 1.03
N ALA A 63 -1.90 15.41 0.80
CA ALA A 63 -2.66 16.05 1.87
C ALA A 63 -3.53 15.03 2.65
N ASN A 64 -4.13 14.06 1.96
CA ASN A 64 -4.86 12.97 2.62
C ASN A 64 -3.91 12.01 3.34
N ALA A 65 -2.77 11.67 2.73
CA ALA A 65 -1.78 10.79 3.35
C ALA A 65 -1.20 11.37 4.65
N GLN A 66 -0.93 12.69 4.70
CA GLN A 66 -0.44 13.40 5.89
C GLN A 66 -1.45 13.45 7.04
N LYS A 67 -2.75 13.37 6.74
CA LYS A 67 -3.82 13.28 7.75
C LYS A 67 -4.07 11.86 8.24
N GLY A 68 -3.49 10.87 7.57
CA GLY A 68 -3.55 9.48 7.97
C GLY A 68 -2.31 9.05 8.75
N GLU A 69 -2.17 7.74 8.91
CA GLU A 69 -0.99 7.11 9.49
C GLU A 69 -0.36 6.16 8.47
N ILE A 70 0.96 6.04 8.51
CA ILE A 70 1.65 5.04 7.69
C ILE A 70 1.30 3.64 8.21
N MET A 71 1.01 2.71 7.29
CA MET A 71 0.70 1.34 7.67
C MET A 71 1.92 0.68 8.33
N PRO A 72 1.75 0.02 9.50
CA PRO A 72 2.80 -0.79 10.09
C PRO A 72 3.23 -1.93 9.14
N ASN A 73 4.49 -2.37 9.25
CA ASN A 73 5.04 -3.49 8.46
C ASN A 73 5.19 -4.79 9.29
N ILE A 74 4.53 -4.87 10.44
CA ILE A 74 4.60 -6.02 11.34
C ILE A 74 3.78 -7.21 10.79
N PRO A 75 4.17 -8.47 11.06
CA PRO A 75 3.46 -9.66 10.57
C PRO A 75 1.97 -9.72 10.95
N GLN A 76 1.60 -9.12 12.10
CA GLN A 76 0.25 -9.11 12.65
C GLN A 76 -0.74 -8.28 11.81
N MET A 77 -0.27 -7.48 10.85
CA MET A 77 -1.15 -6.70 9.97
C MET A 77 -2.12 -7.59 9.17
N SER A 78 -1.73 -8.82 8.85
CA SER A 78 -2.63 -9.79 8.19
C SER A 78 -3.85 -10.15 9.05
N ALA A 79 -3.64 -10.40 10.34
CA ALA A 79 -4.70 -10.67 11.31
C ALA A 79 -5.60 -9.44 11.50
N PHE A 80 -4.99 -8.25 11.62
CA PHE A 80 -5.71 -6.98 11.66
C PHE A 80 -6.66 -6.82 10.47
N TRP A 81 -6.16 -6.95 9.24
CA TRP A 81 -6.98 -6.77 8.04
C TRP A 81 -8.11 -7.79 7.93
N TYR A 82 -7.85 -9.05 8.27
CA TYR A 82 -8.88 -10.09 8.25
C TYR A 82 -10.00 -9.82 9.27
N ALA A 83 -9.61 -9.45 10.50
CA ALA A 83 -10.54 -9.15 11.58
C ALA A 83 -11.44 -7.96 11.24
N VAL A 84 -10.83 -6.84 10.82
CA VAL A 84 -11.56 -5.61 10.47
C VAL A 84 -12.45 -5.82 9.25
N ARG A 85 -11.99 -6.53 8.21
CA ARG A 85 -12.80 -6.85 7.03
C ARG A 85 -14.08 -7.59 7.41
N THR A 86 -13.95 -8.60 8.27
CA THR A 86 -15.10 -9.39 8.73
C THR A 86 -16.09 -8.52 9.51
N ALA A 87 -15.59 -7.67 10.41
CA ALA A 87 -16.43 -6.78 11.19
C ALA A 87 -17.22 -5.80 10.31
N VAL A 88 -16.56 -5.18 9.32
CA VAL A 88 -17.22 -4.26 8.37
C VAL A 88 -18.32 -4.98 7.59
N ILE A 89 -18.05 -6.17 7.06
CA ILE A 89 -19.05 -6.94 6.29
C ILE A 89 -20.25 -7.30 7.17
N ASN A 90 -20.02 -7.77 8.40
CA ASN A 90 -21.10 -8.21 9.27
C ASN A 90 -21.94 -7.04 9.78
N ALA A 91 -21.31 -5.91 10.12
CA ALA A 91 -22.02 -4.70 10.51
C ALA A 91 -22.83 -4.12 9.35
N ALA A 92 -22.22 -3.98 8.17
CA ALA A 92 -22.89 -3.39 6.99
C ALA A 92 -24.03 -4.27 6.45
N SER A 93 -23.94 -5.59 6.58
CA SER A 93 -25.01 -6.52 6.17
C SER A 93 -26.08 -6.76 7.23
N GLY A 94 -25.95 -6.15 8.43
CA GLY A 94 -26.89 -6.33 9.53
C GLY A 94 -26.80 -7.69 10.24
N ARG A 95 -25.79 -8.51 9.93
CA ARG A 95 -25.56 -9.80 10.62
C ARG A 95 -25.09 -9.63 12.06
N GLN A 96 -24.42 -8.53 12.36
CA GLN A 96 -24.00 -8.14 13.70
C GLN A 96 -24.26 -6.65 13.90
N THR A 97 -24.46 -6.23 15.15
CA THR A 97 -24.37 -4.80 15.50
C THR A 97 -22.92 -4.34 15.39
N VAL A 98 -22.72 -3.03 15.28
CA VAL A 98 -21.38 -2.42 15.23
C VAL A 98 -20.53 -2.85 16.42
N ASP A 99 -21.07 -2.75 17.64
CA ASP A 99 -20.34 -3.10 18.87
C ASP A 99 -19.94 -4.58 18.92
N ALA A 100 -20.84 -5.48 18.53
CA ALA A 100 -20.55 -6.92 18.51
C ALA A 100 -19.46 -7.25 17.48
N ALA A 101 -19.57 -6.69 16.28
CA ALA A 101 -18.60 -6.91 15.21
C ALA A 101 -17.19 -6.40 15.56
N LEU A 102 -17.09 -5.21 16.16
CA LEU A 102 -15.81 -4.62 16.56
C LEU A 102 -15.18 -5.34 17.75
N LYS A 103 -15.99 -5.78 18.73
CA LYS A 103 -15.49 -6.59 19.87
C LYS A 103 -14.92 -7.93 19.40
N ASP A 104 -15.57 -8.59 18.45
CA ASP A 104 -15.06 -9.81 17.83
C ASP A 104 -13.74 -9.57 17.08
N ALA A 105 -13.64 -8.45 16.34
CA ALA A 105 -12.41 -8.09 15.65
C ALA A 105 -11.25 -7.88 16.62
N GLN A 106 -11.47 -7.14 17.71
CA GLN A 106 -10.46 -6.92 18.75
C GLN A 106 -9.93 -8.25 19.30
N ALA A 107 -10.82 -9.18 19.67
CA ALA A 107 -10.42 -10.49 20.21
C ALA A 107 -9.64 -11.36 19.21
N ARG A 108 -9.87 -11.18 17.90
CA ARG A 108 -9.14 -11.89 16.83
C ARG A 108 -7.76 -11.30 16.53
N ILE A 109 -7.57 -10.00 16.79
CA ILE A 109 -6.29 -9.32 16.57
C ILE A 109 -5.29 -9.68 17.66
N THR A 110 -5.76 -9.90 18.89
CA THR A 110 -4.91 -10.18 20.07
C THR A 110 -4.57 -11.66 20.27
N LYS A 111 -5.08 -12.55 19.42
CA LYS A 111 -4.76 -13.98 19.42
C LYS A 111 -3.51 -14.26 18.60
#